data_AF-A0A4P5R0E1-F1
#
_entry.id   AF-A0A4P5R0E1-F1
#
_cell.length_a   1.000
_cell.length_b   1.000
_cell.length_c   1.000
_cell.angle_alpha   90.00
_cell.angle_beta   90.00
_cell.angle_gamma   90.00
#
_symmetry.space_group_name_H-M   'P 1'
#
loop_
_entity.id
_entity.type
_entity.pdbx_description
1 polymer ?
#
loop_
_entity_poly.entity_id
_entity_poly.type
_entity_poly.pdbx_seq_one_letter_code
_entity_poly.pdbx_strand_id
1 'polypeptide(L)'
;MFGIDAAEHEQALRRCEVTRKRLAKYVREGRDFVVLLAHEHACDGTEPSENPAYVQFAWREDLRLQVEVQGDHYRDQPYSDSQRRMLVGLGYAPPFEHGDDFCNWVQFRHAEGCQPDSVAQLLVDSLWQVFGTHFHDAPTSLRAGVSHWRLEWMVSPRKRDIEAEIMRRFGAKLLQPKLNASD
;
A
#
# COMPACT_ATOMS: atom_id res chain seq x y z
N MET A 1 -30.76 -3.69 13.97
CA MET A 1 -29.31 -3.93 13.83
C MET A 1 -29.14 -5.05 12.82
N PHE A 2 -28.97 -4.72 11.55
CA PHE A 2 -28.71 -5.72 10.52
C PHE A 2 -27.21 -6.06 10.62
N GLY A 3 -26.91 -7.19 11.27
CA GLY A 3 -25.54 -7.68 11.35
C GLY A 3 -25.10 -8.25 10.01
N ILE A 4 -23.85 -8.04 9.65
CA ILE A 4 -23.21 -8.73 8.54
C ILE A 4 -23.16 -10.22 8.92
N ASP A 5 -23.76 -11.08 8.11
CA ASP A 5 -23.75 -12.52 8.41
C ASP A 5 -22.38 -13.14 8.13
N ALA A 6 -22.18 -14.38 8.60
CA ALA A 6 -20.89 -15.06 8.46
C ALA A 6 -20.45 -15.25 7.00
N ALA A 7 -21.39 -15.44 6.07
CA ALA A 7 -21.09 -15.66 4.66
C ALA A 7 -20.69 -14.35 3.96
N GLU A 8 -21.38 -13.25 4.29
CA GLU A 8 -21.04 -11.90 3.84
C GLU A 8 -19.68 -11.45 4.35
N HIS A 9 -19.36 -11.76 5.61
CA HIS A 9 -18.04 -11.50 6.19
C HIS A 9 -16.95 -12.31 5.46
N GLU A 10 -17.18 -13.60 5.24
CA GLU A 10 -16.24 -14.46 4.50
C GLU A 10 -16.03 -13.96 3.06
N GLN A 11 -17.08 -13.46 2.40
CA GLN A 11 -16.98 -12.86 1.08
C GLN A 11 -16.13 -11.58 1.07
N ALA A 12 -16.27 -10.73 2.08
CA ALA A 12 -15.42 -9.55 2.23
C ALA A 12 -13.95 -9.93 2.43
N LEU A 13 -13.67 -10.94 3.27
CA LEU A 13 -12.32 -11.48 3.46
C LEU A 13 -11.73 -12.04 2.15
N ARG A 14 -12.53 -12.77 1.36
CA ARG A 14 -12.11 -13.26 0.03
C ARG A 14 -11.75 -12.09 -0.91
N ARG A 15 -12.54 -11.03 -0.93
CA ARG A 15 -12.26 -9.83 -1.74
C ARG A 15 -10.99 -9.10 -1.29
N CYS A 16 -10.79 -8.97 0.02
CA CYS A 16 -9.56 -8.44 0.62
C CYS A 16 -8.35 -9.28 0.19
N GLU A 17 -8.45 -10.60 0.27
CA GLU A 17 -7.39 -11.54 -0.11
C GLU A 17 -7.07 -11.49 -1.61
N VAL A 18 -8.09 -11.35 -2.47
CA VAL A 18 -7.89 -11.15 -3.91
C VAL A 18 -7.13 -9.84 -4.19
N THR A 19 -7.50 -8.74 -3.52
CA THR A 19 -6.80 -7.45 -3.62
C THR A 19 -5.34 -7.59 -3.18
N ARG A 20 -5.09 -8.22 -2.02
CA ARG A 20 -3.74 -8.47 -1.50
C ARG A 20 -2.90 -9.29 -2.47
N LYS A 21 -3.43 -10.41 -2.98
CA LYS A 21 -2.74 -11.25 -3.97
C LYS A 21 -2.43 -10.50 -5.26
N ARG A 22 -3.32 -9.62 -5.71
CA ARG A 22 -3.10 -8.79 -6.91
C ARG A 22 -1.98 -7.78 -6.70
N LEU A 23 -1.92 -7.11 -5.54
CA LEU A 23 -0.82 -6.22 -5.18
C LEU A 23 0.51 -6.97 -5.10
N ALA A 24 0.55 -8.10 -4.40
CA ALA A 24 1.74 -8.93 -4.29
C ALA A 24 2.24 -9.41 -5.67
N LYS A 25 1.32 -9.74 -6.58
CA LYS A 25 1.68 -10.05 -7.97
C LYS A 25 2.42 -8.90 -8.65
N TYR A 26 1.96 -7.66 -8.51
CA TYR A 26 2.61 -6.52 -9.18
C TYR A 26 3.98 -6.18 -8.60
N VAL A 27 4.16 -6.32 -7.28
CA VAL A 27 5.48 -6.19 -6.65
C VAL A 27 6.42 -7.28 -7.16
N ARG A 28 5.96 -8.54 -7.20
CA ARG A 28 6.74 -9.68 -7.71
C ARG A 28 7.13 -9.54 -9.18
N GLU A 29 6.25 -8.97 -10.00
CA GLU A 29 6.52 -8.69 -11.41
C GLU A 29 7.50 -7.52 -11.63
N GLY A 30 7.90 -6.81 -10.57
CA GLY A 30 8.77 -5.64 -10.67
C GLY A 30 8.12 -4.46 -11.39
N ARG A 31 6.79 -4.28 -11.26
CA ARG A 31 6.10 -3.11 -11.82
C ARG A 31 6.68 -1.84 -11.20
N ASP A 32 7.06 -0.84 -12.00
CA ASP A 32 7.70 0.38 -11.47
C ASP A 32 6.89 1.02 -10.35
N PHE A 33 5.56 1.05 -10.50
CA PHE A 33 4.63 1.47 -9.47
C PHE A 33 3.25 0.82 -9.63
N VAL A 34 2.49 0.85 -8.55
CA VAL A 34 1.03 0.68 -8.53
C VAL A 34 0.42 1.72 -7.61
N VAL A 35 -0.61 2.39 -8.10
CA VAL A 35 -1.51 3.24 -7.31
C VAL A 35 -2.84 2.52 -7.18
N LEU A 36 -3.38 2.52 -5.97
CA LEU A 36 -4.72 2.05 -5.65
C LEU A 36 -5.50 3.16 -4.97
N LEU A 37 -6.56 3.62 -5.65
CA LEU A 37 -7.52 4.59 -5.12
C LEU A 37 -8.76 3.85 -4.63
N ALA A 38 -9.21 4.17 -3.43
CA ALA A 38 -10.45 3.65 -2.86
C ALA A 38 -11.47 4.79 -2.75
N HIS A 39 -12.48 4.73 -3.62
CA HIS A 39 -13.55 5.70 -3.70
C HIS A 39 -14.69 5.29 -2.77
N GLU A 40 -15.00 6.15 -1.81
CA GLU A 40 -16.13 5.95 -0.91
C GLU A 40 -17.44 6.33 -1.59
N HIS A 41 -18.43 5.44 -1.55
CA HIS A 41 -19.81 5.71 -1.91
C HIS A 41 -20.66 5.62 -0.64
N ALA A 42 -20.86 6.77 0.00
CA ALA A 42 -21.64 6.88 1.22
C ALA A 42 -23.12 6.51 0.97
N CYS A 43 -23.73 5.80 1.92
CA CYS A 43 -25.14 5.42 1.82
C CYS A 43 -26.12 6.54 2.19
N ASP A 44 -25.63 7.67 2.70
CA ASP A 44 -26.41 8.82 3.12
C ASP A 44 -26.64 9.85 2.00
N GLY A 45 -26.15 9.58 0.78
CA GLY A 45 -26.26 10.48 -0.37
C GLY A 45 -25.21 11.58 -0.42
N THR A 46 -24.21 11.56 0.47
CA THR A 46 -23.04 12.43 0.38
C THR A 46 -22.29 12.16 -0.92
N GLU A 47 -21.87 13.21 -1.62
CA GLU A 47 -21.08 13.09 -2.83
C GLU A 47 -19.73 12.42 -2.54
N PRO A 48 -19.22 11.55 -3.43
CA PRO A 48 -17.90 10.95 -3.26
C PRO A 48 -16.83 12.04 -3.08
N SER A 49 -15.95 11.85 -2.11
CA SER A 49 -14.80 12.73 -1.91
C SER A 49 -14.02 12.88 -3.22
N GLU A 50 -13.69 14.12 -3.61
CA GLU A 50 -12.74 14.38 -4.70
C GLU A 50 -11.33 13.86 -4.37
N ASN A 51 -11.09 13.53 -3.09
CA ASN A 51 -9.85 13.00 -2.56
C ASN A 51 -10.09 11.58 -2.01
N PRO A 52 -10.11 10.56 -2.89
CA PRO A 52 -10.27 9.18 -2.45
C PRO A 52 -9.04 8.71 -1.69
N ALA A 53 -9.23 7.74 -0.80
CA ALA A 53 -8.14 7.10 -0.08
C ALA A 53 -7.12 6.52 -1.06
N TYR A 54 -5.84 6.81 -0.84
CA TYR A 54 -4.75 6.48 -1.76
C TYR A 54 -3.67 5.68 -1.06
N VAL A 55 -3.23 4.60 -1.72
CA VAL A 55 -2.02 3.87 -1.39
C VAL A 55 -1.22 3.58 -2.66
N GLN A 56 0.11 3.64 -2.56
CA GLN A 56 1.01 3.37 -3.68
C GLN A 56 2.21 2.54 -3.22
N PHE A 57 2.74 1.70 -4.11
CA PHE A 57 4.16 1.36 -4.05
C PHE A 57 4.88 1.85 -5.30
N ALA A 58 6.16 2.18 -5.16
CA ALA A 58 7.04 2.52 -6.26
C ALA A 58 8.47 1.98 -6.01
N TRP A 59 9.09 1.43 -7.05
CA TRP A 59 10.53 1.13 -7.03
C TRP A 59 11.32 2.39 -7.33
N ARG A 60 12.20 2.77 -6.41
CA ARG A 60 13.13 3.88 -6.61
C ARG A 60 14.27 3.46 -7.55
N GLU A 61 14.98 4.44 -8.10
CA GLU A 61 16.16 4.22 -8.96
C GLU A 61 17.28 3.46 -8.24
N ASP A 62 17.35 3.59 -6.91
CA ASP A 62 18.32 2.87 -6.09
C ASP A 62 17.91 1.44 -5.71
N LEU A 63 16.79 0.92 -6.24
CA LEU A 63 16.22 -0.41 -5.96
C LEU A 63 15.58 -0.57 -4.58
N ARG A 64 15.37 0.52 -3.84
CA ARG A 64 14.52 0.49 -2.65
C ARG A 64 13.05 0.56 -3.06
N LEU A 65 12.20 -0.23 -2.40
CA LEU A 65 10.75 -0.14 -2.56
C LEU A 65 10.22 0.90 -1.57
N GLN A 66 9.45 1.84 -2.07
CA GLN A 66 8.79 2.87 -1.30
C GLN A 66 7.29 2.61 -1.33
N VAL A 67 6.65 2.64 -0.16
CA VAL A 67 5.20 2.63 -0.04
C VAL A 67 4.76 3.99 0.46
N GLU A 68 3.76 4.56 -0.19
CA GLU A 68 3.19 5.86 0.12
C GLU A 68 1.70 5.71 0.42
N VAL A 69 1.23 6.56 1.31
CA VAL A 69 -0.20 6.87 1.44
C VAL A 69 -0.39 8.36 1.30
N GLN A 70 -1.62 8.75 0.98
CA GLN A 70 -1.95 10.16 0.77
C GLN A 70 -1.47 10.98 1.94
N GLY A 71 -0.85 12.12 1.70
CA GLY A 71 -0.72 13.12 2.76
C GLY A 71 -1.07 14.53 2.28
N ASP A 72 -1.59 14.67 1.06
CA ASP A 72 -1.79 15.98 0.43
C ASP A 72 -2.99 16.80 0.96
N HIS A 73 -3.38 16.53 2.21
CA HIS A 73 -4.32 17.35 2.97
C HIS A 73 -3.83 17.71 4.36
N TYR A 74 -2.52 17.70 4.64
CA TYR A 74 -2.01 18.26 5.91
C TYR A 74 -2.50 19.70 6.19
N ARG A 75 -2.99 20.42 5.17
CA ARG A 75 -3.56 21.76 5.31
C ARG A 75 -5.09 21.81 5.40
N ASP A 76 -5.82 21.13 4.52
CA ASP A 76 -7.28 21.29 4.42
C ASP A 76 -8.08 20.20 5.14
N GLN A 77 -7.54 18.97 5.20
CA GLN A 77 -8.12 17.83 5.92
C GLN A 77 -7.01 16.98 6.55
N PRO A 78 -6.35 17.47 7.61
CA PRO A 78 -5.25 16.76 8.23
C PRO A 78 -5.74 15.45 8.84
N TYR A 79 -4.87 14.44 8.85
CA TYR A 79 -5.13 13.19 9.56
C TYR A 79 -5.48 13.44 11.03
N SER A 80 -6.52 12.76 11.49
CA SER A 80 -6.88 12.70 12.91
C SER A 80 -5.77 12.05 13.75
N ASP A 81 -5.77 12.28 15.07
CA ASP A 81 -4.81 11.67 15.99
C ASP A 81 -4.80 10.14 15.97
N SER A 82 -5.96 9.51 15.73
CA SER A 82 -6.04 8.07 15.55
C SER A 82 -5.32 7.63 14.28
N GLN A 83 -5.60 8.26 13.14
CA GLN A 83 -4.95 7.96 11.86
C GLN A 83 -3.44 8.16 11.94
N ARG A 84 -2.98 9.25 12.57
CA ARG A 84 -1.54 9.49 12.80
C ARG A 84 -0.90 8.37 13.62
N ARG A 85 -1.55 7.90 14.69
CA ARG A 85 -1.07 6.76 15.49
C ARG A 85 -1.05 5.46 14.68
N MET A 86 -2.04 5.21 13.84
CA MET A 86 -2.06 4.04 12.96
C MET A 86 -0.91 4.08 11.95
N LEU A 87 -0.65 5.23 11.32
CA LEU A 87 0.47 5.42 10.40
C LEU A 87 1.81 5.13 11.05
N VAL A 88 2.05 5.66 12.26
CA VAL A 88 3.25 5.36 13.04
C VAL A 88 3.34 3.88 13.39
N GLY A 89 2.25 3.25 13.79
CA GLY A 89 2.20 1.81 14.09
C GLY A 89 2.50 0.92 12.90
N LEU A 90 2.15 1.36 11.69
CA LEU A 90 2.46 0.71 10.41
C LEU A 90 3.89 1.02 9.90
N GLY A 91 4.64 1.90 10.58
CA GLY A 91 6.02 2.24 10.26
C GLY A 91 6.17 3.36 9.23
N TYR A 92 5.11 4.12 8.93
CA TYR A 92 5.21 5.29 8.06
C TYR A 92 5.92 6.44 8.77
N ALA A 93 6.86 7.07 8.06
CA ALA A 93 7.37 8.37 8.44
C ALA A 93 6.31 9.46 8.13
N PRO A 94 6.18 10.50 8.97
CA PRO A 94 5.49 11.72 8.59
C PRO A 94 6.08 12.38 7.33
N PRO A 95 5.31 13.19 6.62
CA PRO A 95 5.83 14.00 5.54
C PRO A 95 6.91 14.95 6.04
N PHE A 96 7.74 15.43 5.12
CA PHE A 96 8.89 16.30 5.38
C PHE A 96 10.06 15.67 6.14
N GLU A 97 9.91 14.49 6.75
CA GLU A 97 11.01 13.83 7.48
C GLU A 97 12.14 13.35 6.56
N HIS A 98 11.83 13.10 5.29
CA HIS A 98 12.76 12.51 4.34
C HIS A 98 12.81 13.24 2.97
N GLY A 99 12.23 14.45 2.88
CA GLY A 99 12.19 15.27 1.66
C GLY A 99 10.88 16.07 1.54
N ASP A 100 10.75 16.90 0.50
CA ASP A 100 9.56 17.72 0.20
C ASP A 100 8.43 16.90 -0.47
N ASP A 101 8.07 15.76 0.13
CA ASP A 101 6.89 15.00 -0.26
C ASP A 101 5.80 15.23 0.79
N PHE A 102 4.59 15.60 0.34
CA PHE A 102 3.42 15.77 1.20
C PHE A 102 2.83 14.43 1.66
N CYS A 103 3.40 13.29 1.26
CA CYS A 103 2.93 11.95 1.61
C CYS A 103 3.61 11.36 2.85
N ASN A 104 2.88 10.53 3.58
CA ASN A 104 3.48 9.60 4.52
C ASN A 104 4.08 8.42 3.74
N TRP A 105 5.32 8.03 4.06
CA TRP A 105 5.96 6.93 3.36
C TRP A 105 6.79 6.02 4.26
N VAL A 106 6.93 4.77 3.84
CA VAL A 106 7.88 3.81 4.40
C VAL A 106 8.75 3.28 3.27
N GLN A 107 10.03 3.09 3.57
CA GLN A 107 11.00 2.62 2.61
C GLN A 107 11.64 1.32 3.07
N PHE A 108 11.52 0.29 2.24
CA PHE A 108 12.15 -0.99 2.46
C PHE A 108 13.61 -0.92 1.99
N ARG A 109 14.53 -1.52 2.75
CA ARG A 109 15.93 -1.61 2.30
C ARG A 109 16.03 -2.48 1.05
N HIS A 110 17.18 -2.41 0.38
CA HIS A 110 17.50 -3.31 -0.73
C HIS A 110 17.23 -4.76 -0.31
N ALA A 111 16.57 -5.54 -1.16
CA ALA A 111 16.13 -6.91 -0.90
C ALA A 111 15.05 -7.13 0.20
N GLU A 112 14.76 -6.18 1.08
CA GLU A 112 13.60 -6.26 2.00
C GLU A 112 12.28 -6.11 1.24
N GLY A 113 12.27 -5.36 0.12
CA GLY A 113 11.14 -5.29 -0.83
C GLY A 113 10.88 -6.61 -1.59
N CYS A 114 11.71 -7.64 -1.40
CA CYS A 114 11.54 -8.96 -2.04
C CYS A 114 10.54 -9.88 -1.33
N GLN A 115 9.79 -9.38 -0.34
CA GLN A 115 8.62 -10.08 0.21
C GLN A 115 7.32 -9.40 -0.30
N PRO A 116 6.87 -9.71 -1.53
CA PRO A 116 5.68 -9.09 -2.13
C PRO A 116 4.43 -9.14 -1.26
N ASP A 117 4.25 -10.22 -0.50
CA ASP A 117 3.11 -10.39 0.38
C ASP A 117 3.12 -9.42 1.56
N SER A 118 4.30 -9.08 2.11
CA SER A 118 4.45 -8.08 3.17
C SER A 118 4.13 -6.67 2.68
N VAL A 119 4.62 -6.31 1.49
CA VAL A 119 4.29 -5.01 0.86
C VAL A 119 2.80 -4.91 0.57
N ALA A 120 2.21 -5.97 0.01
CA ALA A 120 0.78 -6.02 -0.26
C ALA A 120 -0.07 -5.95 1.03
N GLN A 121 0.39 -6.61 2.10
CA GLN A 121 -0.28 -6.56 3.39
C GLN A 121 -0.26 -5.13 3.94
N LEU A 122 0.89 -4.44 3.93
CA LEU A 122 1.00 -3.06 4.36
C LEU A 122 0.03 -2.12 3.61
N LEU A 123 -0.07 -2.26 2.29
CA LEU A 123 -0.99 -1.46 1.46
C LEU A 123 -2.46 -1.69 1.85
N VAL A 124 -2.84 -2.96 2.07
CA VAL A 124 -4.20 -3.33 2.50
C VAL A 124 -4.48 -2.87 3.93
N ASP A 125 -3.54 -3.03 4.84
CA ASP A 125 -3.65 -2.57 6.23
C ASP A 125 -3.77 -1.05 6.30
N SER A 126 -3.10 -0.33 5.40
CA SER A 126 -3.23 1.12 5.31
C SER A 126 -4.61 1.53 4.84
N LEU A 127 -5.15 0.88 3.80
CA LEU A 127 -6.54 1.07 3.35
C LEU A 127 -7.53 0.83 4.48
N TRP A 128 -7.39 -0.27 5.22
CA TRP A 128 -8.27 -0.60 6.33
C TRP A 128 -8.10 0.38 7.50
N GLN A 129 -6.91 0.43 8.09
CA GLN A 129 -6.70 1.02 9.42
C GLN A 129 -6.63 2.55 9.37
N VAL A 130 -6.13 3.12 8.27
CA VAL A 130 -6.00 4.58 8.13
C VAL A 130 -7.24 5.17 7.48
N PHE A 131 -7.76 4.52 6.44
CA PHE A 131 -8.86 5.07 5.63
C PHE A 131 -10.23 4.42 5.89
N GLY A 132 -10.32 3.39 6.74
CA GLY A 132 -11.57 2.70 7.02
C GLY A 132 -12.13 1.91 5.82
N THR A 133 -11.33 1.72 4.76
CA THR A 133 -11.75 0.98 3.57
C THR A 133 -12.04 -0.47 3.94
N HIS A 134 -13.23 -0.94 3.57
CA HIS A 134 -13.62 -2.33 3.72
C HIS A 134 -14.02 -2.94 2.37
N PHE A 135 -14.03 -4.26 2.28
CA PHE A 135 -14.15 -4.99 1.01
C PHE A 135 -15.53 -5.61 0.75
N HIS A 136 -16.58 -5.11 1.39
CA HIS A 136 -17.97 -5.52 1.11
C HIS A 136 -18.40 -5.17 -0.32
N ASP A 137 -19.32 -5.95 -0.90
CA ASP A 137 -20.02 -5.52 -2.12
C ASP A 137 -21.08 -4.46 -1.82
N ALA A 138 -21.56 -3.78 -2.85
CA ALA A 138 -22.56 -2.73 -2.70
C ALA A 138 -23.86 -3.23 -2.02
N PRO A 139 -24.44 -4.39 -2.38
CA PRO A 139 -25.61 -4.92 -1.69
C PRO A 139 -25.39 -5.17 -0.19
N THR A 140 -24.25 -5.75 0.19
CA THR A 140 -23.90 -6.02 1.59
C THR A 140 -23.69 -4.73 2.36
N SER A 141 -22.97 -3.77 1.77
CA SER A 141 -22.72 -2.46 2.38
C SER A 141 -24.04 -1.73 2.66
N LEU A 142 -24.95 -1.73 1.68
CA LEU A 142 -26.29 -1.14 1.82
C LEU A 142 -27.11 -1.80 2.93
N ARG A 143 -27.14 -3.14 3.01
CA ARG A 143 -27.85 -3.87 4.08
C ARG A 143 -27.29 -3.55 5.47
N ALA A 144 -25.97 -3.45 5.58
CA ALA A 144 -25.27 -3.14 6.82
C ALA A 144 -25.31 -1.65 7.19
N GLY A 145 -25.77 -0.78 6.28
CA GLY A 145 -25.82 0.67 6.51
C GLY A 145 -24.43 1.33 6.55
N VAL A 146 -23.47 0.79 5.79
CA VAL A 146 -22.09 1.28 5.70
C VAL A 146 -21.73 1.64 4.27
N SER A 147 -20.78 2.56 4.08
CA SER A 147 -20.35 3.04 2.76
C SER A 147 -19.80 1.92 1.87
N HIS A 148 -20.12 1.91 0.58
CA HIS A 148 -19.49 0.98 -0.36
C HIS A 148 -18.19 1.54 -0.93
N TRP A 149 -17.12 0.75 -0.99
CA TRP A 149 -15.83 1.19 -1.53
C TRP A 149 -15.54 0.62 -2.91
N ARG A 150 -15.27 1.49 -3.88
CA ARG A 150 -14.85 1.10 -5.24
C ARG A 150 -13.35 1.31 -5.40
N LEU A 151 -12.66 0.26 -5.83
CA LEU A 151 -11.20 0.28 -6.04
C LEU A 151 -10.85 0.60 -7.50
N GLU A 152 -10.02 1.61 -7.71
CA GLU A 152 -9.43 1.98 -8.99
C GLU A 152 -7.92 1.73 -8.98
N TRP A 153 -7.41 1.16 -10.07
CA TRP A 153 -6.02 0.68 -10.17
C TRP A 153 -5.29 1.41 -11.28
N MET A 154 -4.16 2.04 -10.96
CA MET A 154 -3.22 2.54 -11.94
C MET A 154 -1.92 1.74 -11.80
N VAL A 155 -1.57 0.99 -12.84
CA VAL A 155 -0.43 0.06 -12.79
C VAL A 155 0.56 0.48 -13.86
N SER A 156 1.85 0.58 -13.50
CA SER A 156 2.87 0.91 -14.48
C SER A 156 2.89 -0.13 -15.62
N PRO A 157 2.89 0.31 -16.89
CA PRO A 157 3.07 -0.61 -18.01
C PRO A 157 4.50 -1.20 -18.03
N ARG A 158 5.45 -0.52 -17.40
CA ARG A 158 6.86 -0.92 -17.32
C ARG A 158 7.08 -1.95 -16.21
N LYS A 159 8.11 -2.77 -16.43
CA LYS A 159 8.59 -3.80 -15.51
C LYS A 159 10.11 -3.73 -15.45
N ARG A 160 10.64 -3.94 -14.25
CA ARG A 160 12.06 -4.05 -13.96
C ARG A 160 12.37 -5.45 -13.45
N ASP A 161 13.50 -5.99 -13.87
CA ASP A 161 14.01 -7.22 -13.30
C ASP A 161 14.78 -6.89 -12.01
N ILE A 162 14.03 -6.68 -10.93
CA ILE A 162 14.57 -6.22 -9.66
C ILE A 162 15.63 -7.19 -9.12
N GLU A 163 15.41 -8.50 -9.28
CA GLU A 163 16.36 -9.53 -8.81
C GLU A 163 17.68 -9.45 -9.59
N ALA A 164 17.63 -9.39 -10.93
CA ALA A 164 18.83 -9.24 -11.75
C ALA A 164 19.54 -7.91 -11.49
N GLU A 165 18.78 -6.81 -11.28
CA GLU A 165 19.35 -5.51 -10.96
C GLU A 165 20.06 -5.50 -9.60
N ILE A 166 19.48 -6.14 -8.57
CA ILE A 166 20.11 -6.33 -7.26
C ILE A 166 21.39 -7.17 -7.40
N MET A 167 21.32 -8.31 -8.10
CA MET A 167 22.46 -9.20 -8.29
C MET A 167 23.60 -8.53 -9.06
N ARG A 168 23.30 -7.73 -10.08
CA ARG A 168 24.29 -6.94 -10.81
C ARG A 168 24.95 -5.88 -9.94
N ARG A 169 24.18 -5.20 -9.08
CA ARG A 169 24.68 -4.07 -8.25
C ARG A 169 25.42 -4.53 -6.99
N PHE A 170 25.01 -5.64 -6.41
CA PHE A 170 25.50 -6.10 -5.11
C PHE A 170 26.09 -7.52 -5.11
N GLY A 171 25.73 -8.38 -6.07
CA GLY A 171 26.17 -9.78 -6.13
C GLY A 171 27.69 -9.95 -6.33
N ALA A 172 28.34 -9.04 -7.05
CA ALA A 172 29.80 -9.06 -7.21
C ALA A 172 30.56 -8.71 -5.91
N LYS A 173 29.94 -7.98 -4.97
CA LYS A 173 30.55 -7.65 -3.66
C LYS A 173 30.51 -8.80 -2.66
N LEU A 174 29.61 -9.78 -2.86
CA LEU A 174 29.49 -10.97 -2.01
C LEU A 174 30.44 -12.11 -2.43
N LEU A 175 31.02 -12.03 -3.63
CA LEU A 175 31.91 -13.04 -4.20
C LEU A 175 33.40 -12.65 -4.18
N GLN A 176 33.77 -11.50 -3.60
CA GLN A 176 35.18 -11.25 -3.30
C GLN A 176 35.59 -12.17 -2.14
N PRO A 177 36.49 -13.15 -2.34
CA PRO A 177 37.10 -13.82 -1.22
C PRO A 177 37.86 -12.75 -0.43
N LYS A 178 37.94 -12.91 0.89
CA LYS A 178 38.93 -12.22 1.73
C LYS A 178 40.35 -12.62 1.29
N LEU A 179 40.78 -12.19 0.11
CA LEU A 179 42.16 -12.19 -0.35
C LEU A 179 42.69 -10.83 0.06
N ASN A 180 43.20 -10.77 1.28
CA ASN A 180 44.20 -9.85 1.83
C ASN A 180 43.99 -9.76 3.35
N ALA A 181 44.32 -10.86 4.03
CA ALA A 181 44.72 -10.84 5.43
C ALA A 181 46.02 -11.63 5.51
N SER A 182 47.07 -11.02 4.95
CA SER A 182 48.45 -11.41 5.16
C SER A 182 49.18 -10.13 5.55
N ASP A 183 49.41 -9.98 6.85
CA ASP A 183 50.59 -9.34 7.44
C ASP A 183 50.78 -9.94 8.85
#